data_AF-A0A9P7NAF6-F1
#
_entry.id   AF-A0A9P7NAF6-F1
#
_cell.length_a   1.000
_cell.length_b   1.000
_cell.length_c   1.000
_cell.angle_alpha   90.00
_cell.angle_beta   90.00
_cell.angle_gamma   90.00
#
_symmetry.space_group_name_H-M   'P 1'
#
loop_
_entity.id
_entity.type
_entity.pdbx_description
1 polymer ?
#
loop_
_entity_poly.entity_id
_entity_poly.type
_entity_poly.pdbx_seq_one_letter_code
_entity_poly.pdbx_strand_id
1 'polypeptide(L)'
;ALDPTKPASSKTYVKIGGILSQCGYSDGAYQIVLGIGINATNPRPTTSLSDLLPAHASYSSSSTLRLETLLARILTRLESLYAQFRREGFTEALERRYYRHWLHTGQVVSLEAEGGLRARVLGITRDWGMLRVEEVDREGRRTGRLWTLQSDENSFDFWKGLSTYPAPQRRWPSTHNN
;
A
#
# COMPACT_ATOMS: atom_id res chain seq x y z
N ALA A 1 -7.97 2.44 -5.08
CA ALA A 1 -9.43 2.66 -5.24
C ALA A 1 -9.98 1.65 -6.23
N LEU A 2 -11.29 1.44 -6.31
CA LEU A 2 -11.87 0.69 -7.43
C LEU A 2 -11.66 1.46 -8.73
N ASP A 3 -11.36 0.75 -9.81
CA ASP A 3 -11.15 1.33 -11.13
C ASP A 3 -12.48 1.85 -11.70
N PRO A 4 -12.64 3.17 -11.90
CA PRO A 4 -13.89 3.72 -12.44
C PRO A 4 -14.11 3.35 -13.92
N THR A 5 -13.09 2.85 -14.62
CA THR A 5 -13.18 2.44 -16.03
C THR A 5 -13.67 1.01 -16.22
N LYS A 6 -13.79 0.23 -15.12
CA LYS A 6 -14.21 -1.17 -15.15
C LYS A 6 -15.64 -1.31 -14.64
N PRO A 7 -16.39 -2.31 -15.15
CA PRO A 7 -17.73 -2.56 -14.66
C PRO A 7 -17.70 -2.93 -13.18
N ALA A 8 -18.72 -2.50 -12.41
CA ALA A 8 -18.80 -2.73 -10.97
C ALA A 8 -18.81 -4.23 -10.57
N SER A 9 -19.15 -5.13 -11.50
CA SER A 9 -19.07 -6.57 -11.33
C SER A 9 -17.63 -7.11 -11.26
N SER A 10 -16.65 -6.37 -11.79
CA SER A 10 -15.23 -6.69 -11.73
C SER A 10 -14.54 -5.79 -10.71
N LYS A 11 -14.11 -6.35 -9.57
CA LYS A 11 -13.36 -5.62 -8.54
C LYS A 11 -11.91 -5.43 -8.97
N THR A 12 -11.67 -4.52 -9.90
CA THR A 12 -10.33 -4.08 -10.29
C THR A 12 -9.93 -2.87 -9.46
N TYR A 13 -8.69 -2.86 -8.98
CA TYR A 13 -8.16 -1.73 -8.20
C TYR A 13 -7.17 -0.91 -9.03
N VAL A 14 -7.09 0.38 -8.75
CA VAL A 14 -6.11 1.34 -9.29
C VAL A 14 -5.41 2.09 -8.17
N LYS A 15 -4.13 2.41 -8.41
CA LYS A 15 -3.31 3.23 -7.51
C LYS A 15 -3.69 4.70 -7.66
N ILE A 16 -3.92 5.35 -6.52
CA ILE A 16 -4.31 6.77 -6.44
C ILE A 16 -3.35 7.59 -5.58
N GLY A 17 -2.25 6.99 -5.13
CA GLY A 17 -1.30 7.61 -4.23
C GLY A 17 -0.34 6.59 -3.62
N GLY A 18 0.54 7.07 -2.75
CA GLY A 18 1.50 6.29 -2.00
C GLY A 18 1.94 7.03 -0.74
N ILE A 19 2.33 6.26 0.26
CA ILE A 19 2.91 6.76 1.50
C ILE A 19 4.30 6.12 1.61
N LEU A 20 5.31 6.95 1.83
CA LEU A 20 6.65 6.54 2.21
C LEU A 20 6.88 7.00 3.66
N SER A 21 7.38 6.11 4.50
CA SER A 21 7.72 6.42 5.88
C SER A 21 9.19 6.07 6.08
N GLN A 22 9.97 7.04 6.53
CA GLN A 22 11.35 6.82 6.96
C GLN A 22 11.43 7.07 8.46
N CYS A 23 11.99 6.12 9.21
CA CYS A 23 12.14 6.22 10.65
C CYS A 23 13.63 6.21 11.01
N GLY A 24 14.06 7.19 11.80
CA GLY A 24 15.38 7.23 12.42
C GLY A 24 15.25 7.21 13.94
N TYR A 25 16.29 6.76 14.63
CA TYR A 25 16.37 6.88 16.09
C TYR A 25 17.51 7.83 16.44
N SER A 26 17.20 8.89 17.16
CA SER A 26 18.17 9.87 17.63
C SER A 26 17.71 10.50 18.94
N ASP A 27 18.67 10.77 19.83
CA ASP A 27 18.43 11.44 21.11
C ASP A 27 17.29 10.83 21.94
N GLY A 28 17.30 9.50 22.08
CA GLY A 28 16.30 8.79 22.88
C GLY A 28 14.92 8.65 22.22
N ALA A 29 14.71 9.19 21.01
CA ALA A 29 13.41 9.23 20.36
C ALA A 29 13.44 8.71 18.91
N TYR A 30 12.34 8.10 18.49
CA TYR A 30 12.10 7.81 17.08
C TYR A 30 11.60 9.06 16.37
N GLN A 31 12.26 9.41 15.27
CA GLN A 31 11.89 10.47 14.35
C GLN A 31 11.33 9.85 13.08
N ILE A 32 10.09 10.18 12.73
CA ILE A 32 9.40 9.63 11.56
C ILE A 32 9.14 10.74 10.56
N VAL A 33 9.63 10.57 9.33
CA VAL A 33 9.32 11.43 8.19
C VAL A 33 8.33 10.71 7.28
N LEU A 34 7.14 11.28 7.12
CA LEU A 34 6.10 10.76 6.25
C LEU A 34 6.00 11.57 4.95
N GLY A 35 6.33 10.93 3.83
CA GLY A 35 6.03 11.43 2.50
C GLY A 35 4.69 10.87 2.00
N ILE A 36 3.73 11.73 1.71
CA ILE A 36 2.40 11.33 1.21
C ILE A 36 2.17 11.95 -0.17
N GLY A 37 2.13 11.11 -1.20
CA GLY A 37 1.78 11.51 -2.56
C GLY A 37 0.38 11.01 -2.91
N ILE A 38 -0.50 11.91 -3.39
CA ILE A 38 -1.87 11.56 -3.78
C ILE A 38 -2.15 12.13 -5.17
N ASN A 39 -2.68 11.28 -6.04
CA ASN A 39 -3.24 11.71 -7.32
C ASN A 39 -4.59 12.40 -7.03
N ALA A 40 -4.60 13.71 -6.83
CA ALA A 40 -5.80 14.42 -6.41
C ALA A 40 -6.65 14.87 -7.60
N THR A 41 -6.07 15.72 -8.46
CA THR A 41 -6.77 16.38 -9.58
C THR A 41 -6.06 16.22 -10.93
N ASN A 42 -4.97 15.47 -10.98
CA ASN A 42 -4.20 15.26 -12.20
C ASN A 42 -5.02 14.47 -13.24
N PRO A 43 -5.22 14.97 -14.46
CA PRO A 43 -6.05 14.28 -15.45
C PRO A 43 -5.37 13.05 -16.08
N ARG A 44 -4.03 13.01 -16.09
CA ARG A 44 -3.18 11.95 -16.67
C ARG A 44 -1.83 11.91 -15.94
N PRO A 45 -1.05 10.80 -15.99
CA PRO A 45 -1.31 9.53 -16.69
C PRO A 45 -2.02 8.48 -15.82
N THR A 46 -2.33 8.77 -14.56
CA THR A 46 -2.93 7.80 -13.61
C THR A 46 -4.22 8.35 -13.00
N THR A 47 -5.10 7.44 -12.55
CA THR A 47 -6.38 7.78 -11.92
C THR A 47 -6.18 8.69 -10.71
N SER A 48 -6.96 9.76 -10.65
CA SER A 48 -7.01 10.76 -9.59
C SER A 48 -8.28 10.63 -8.74
N LEU A 49 -8.32 11.30 -7.59
CA LEU A 49 -9.51 11.36 -6.74
C LEU A 49 -10.67 12.06 -7.45
N SER A 50 -10.40 13.06 -8.29
CA SER A 50 -11.43 13.70 -9.11
C SER A 50 -12.10 12.73 -10.08
N ASP A 51 -11.37 11.74 -10.62
CA ASP A 51 -11.92 10.71 -11.51
C ASP A 51 -12.86 9.74 -10.79
N LEU A 52 -12.80 9.69 -9.45
CA LEU A 52 -13.65 8.84 -8.61
C LEU A 52 -14.93 9.55 -8.15
N LEU A 53 -15.08 10.84 -8.44
CA LEU A 53 -16.30 11.57 -8.09
C LEU A 53 -17.45 11.15 -9.01
N PRO A 54 -18.68 11.02 -8.49
CA PRO A 54 -19.84 10.75 -9.34
C PRO A 54 -20.01 11.84 -10.40
N ALA A 55 -20.43 11.49 -11.61
CA ALA A 55 -20.58 12.45 -12.72
C ALA A 55 -21.50 13.65 -12.41
N HIS A 56 -22.49 13.47 -11.50
CA HIS A 56 -23.39 14.52 -11.06
C HIS A 56 -22.77 15.49 -10.02
N ALA A 57 -21.62 15.15 -9.44
CA ALA A 57 -20.87 16.02 -8.54
C ALA A 57 -20.33 17.26 -9.29
N SER A 58 -20.02 17.14 -10.58
CA SER A 58 -19.46 18.23 -11.37
C SER A 58 -20.37 19.46 -11.54
N TYR A 59 -21.66 19.36 -11.23
CA TYR A 59 -22.64 20.45 -11.40
C TYR A 59 -22.94 21.24 -10.12
N SER A 60 -22.43 20.79 -8.97
CA SER A 60 -22.59 21.48 -7.69
C SER A 60 -21.23 21.95 -7.19
N SER A 61 -21.09 23.25 -6.92
CA SER A 61 -19.86 23.83 -6.33
C SER A 61 -19.50 23.23 -4.96
N SER A 62 -20.45 22.55 -4.31
CA SER A 62 -20.22 21.82 -3.04
C SER A 62 -19.58 20.44 -3.24
N SER A 63 -19.59 19.90 -4.46
CA SER A 63 -19.12 18.54 -4.74
C SER A 63 -17.78 18.50 -5.49
N THR A 64 -17.22 19.65 -5.83
CA THR A 64 -15.87 19.77 -6.39
C THR A 64 -14.81 19.47 -5.32
N LEU A 65 -13.87 18.59 -5.64
CA LEU A 65 -12.73 18.31 -4.76
C LEU A 65 -11.85 19.57 -4.62
N ARG A 66 -11.67 20.03 -3.39
CA ARG A 66 -10.79 21.14 -3.03
C ARG A 66 -9.55 20.60 -2.32
N LEU A 67 -8.37 20.99 -2.78
CA LEU A 67 -7.10 20.51 -2.24
C LEU A 67 -6.91 20.91 -0.78
N GLU A 68 -7.36 22.10 -0.39
CA GLU A 68 -7.30 22.60 0.98
C GLU A 68 -8.16 21.74 1.90
N THR A 69 -9.37 21.40 1.47
CA THR A 69 -10.27 20.50 2.22
C THR A 69 -9.69 19.09 2.30
N LEU A 70 -9.12 18.58 1.20
CA LEU A 70 -8.46 17.28 1.19
C LEU A 70 -7.30 17.23 2.19
N LEU A 71 -6.41 18.22 2.14
CA LEU A 71 -5.26 18.34 3.04
C LEU A 71 -5.71 18.45 4.50
N ALA A 72 -6.65 19.34 4.81
CA ALA A 72 -7.18 19.52 6.17
C ALA A 72 -7.77 18.20 6.72
N ARG A 73 -8.52 17.47 5.89
CA ARG A 73 -9.07 16.16 6.27
C ARG A 73 -7.98 15.11 6.49
N ILE A 74 -6.96 15.06 5.64
CA ILE A 74 -5.84 14.12 5.81
C ILE A 74 -5.10 14.40 7.11
N LEU A 75 -4.69 15.65 7.35
CA LEU A 75 -3.94 16.05 8.54
C LEU A 75 -4.73 15.77 9.81
N THR A 76 -6.00 16.17 9.86
CA THR A 76 -6.87 15.94 11.03
C THR A 76 -7.01 14.44 11.34
N ARG A 77 -7.15 13.61 10.30
CA ARG A 77 -7.28 12.15 10.47
C ARG A 77 -5.96 11.50 10.84
N LEU A 78 -4.85 11.93 10.25
CA LEU A 78 -3.51 11.46 10.59
C LEU A 78 -3.19 11.77 12.06
N GLU A 79 -3.41 13.00 12.50
CA GLU A 79 -3.18 13.42 13.89
C GLU A 79 -4.05 12.62 14.87
N SER A 80 -5.34 12.46 14.57
CA SER A 80 -6.24 11.66 15.41
C SER A 80 -5.78 10.20 15.53
N LEU A 81 -5.40 9.57 14.41
CA LEU A 81 -4.91 8.19 14.38
C LEU A 81 -3.56 8.05 15.10
N TYR A 82 -2.66 9.00 14.89
CA TYR A 82 -1.35 9.01 15.53
C TYR A 82 -1.47 9.20 17.04
N ALA A 83 -2.32 10.12 17.49
CA ALA A 83 -2.60 10.32 18.91
C ALA A 83 -3.20 9.06 19.54
N GLN A 84 -4.10 8.35 18.84
CA GLN A 84 -4.61 7.06 19.29
C GLN A 84 -3.48 6.02 19.40
N PHE A 85 -2.69 5.86 18.33
CA PHE A 85 -1.61 4.89 18.27
C PHE A 85 -0.54 5.13 19.35
N ARG A 86 -0.18 6.39 19.63
CA ARG A 86 0.77 6.72 20.68
C ARG A 86 0.30 6.34 22.08
N ARG A 87 -1.01 6.39 22.34
CA ARG A 87 -1.58 6.06 23.65
C ARG A 87 -1.83 4.57 23.81
N GLU A 88 -2.31 3.91 22.77
CA GLU A 88 -2.89 2.56 22.86
C GLU A 88 -2.09 1.51 22.05
N GLY A 89 -1.17 1.94 21.20
CA GLY A 89 -0.48 1.08 20.22
C GLY A 89 -1.39 0.57 19.11
N PHE A 90 -0.97 -0.51 18.45
CA PHE A 90 -1.76 -1.21 17.43
C PHE A 90 -2.80 -2.13 18.08
N THR A 91 -3.87 -1.53 18.58
CA THR A 91 -4.97 -2.26 19.23
C THR A 91 -5.73 -3.14 18.24
N GLU A 92 -6.44 -4.15 18.74
CA GLU A 92 -7.32 -4.99 17.91
C GLU A 92 -8.38 -4.15 17.17
N ALA A 93 -8.85 -3.06 17.76
CA ALA A 93 -9.77 -2.13 17.10
C ALA A 93 -9.12 -1.35 15.96
N LEU A 94 -7.84 -0.98 16.08
CA LEU A 94 -7.08 -0.37 14.99
C LEU A 94 -6.73 -1.40 13.91
N GLU A 95 -6.37 -2.62 14.30
CA GLU A 95 -6.12 -3.76 13.43
C GLU A 95 -7.36 -4.12 12.59
N ARG A 96 -8.54 -4.23 13.20
CA ARG A 96 -9.79 -4.46 12.44
C ARG A 96 -10.08 -3.35 11.44
N ARG A 97 -9.82 -2.08 11.81
CA ARG A 97 -9.95 -0.93 10.88
C ARG A 97 -8.94 -1.02 9.74
N TYR A 98 -7.71 -1.45 10.02
CA TYR A 98 -6.68 -1.69 9.02
C TYR A 98 -7.11 -2.78 8.03
N TYR A 99 -7.52 -3.96 8.53
CA TYR A 99 -7.93 -5.07 7.67
C TYR A 99 -9.20 -4.82 6.86
N ARG A 100 -10.09 -3.92 7.30
CA ARG A 100 -11.24 -3.48 6.49
C ARG A 100 -10.83 -2.82 5.17
N HIS A 101 -9.63 -2.25 5.12
CA HIS A 101 -9.09 -1.58 3.93
C HIS A 101 -7.91 -2.34 3.30
N TRP A 102 -7.53 -3.50 3.86
CA TRP A 102 -6.46 -4.36 3.36
C TRP A 102 -6.89 -5.12 2.11
N LEU A 103 -6.00 -5.18 1.10
CA LEU A 103 -6.30 -5.76 -0.21
C LEU A 103 -5.46 -7.01 -0.54
N HIS A 104 -4.58 -7.45 0.36
CA HIS A 104 -3.49 -8.37 -0.01
C HIS A 104 -3.68 -9.82 0.44
N THR A 105 -4.68 -10.12 1.27
CA THR A 105 -4.87 -11.48 1.80
C THR A 105 -5.07 -12.49 0.66
N GLY A 106 -4.34 -13.59 0.72
CA GLY A 106 -4.41 -14.67 -0.27
C GLY A 106 -3.57 -14.45 -1.52
N GLN A 107 -2.99 -13.27 -1.72
CA GLN A 107 -2.06 -13.01 -2.83
C GLN A 107 -0.82 -13.90 -2.69
N VAL A 108 -0.37 -14.50 -3.79
CA VAL A 108 0.88 -15.26 -3.85
C VAL A 108 1.99 -14.33 -4.32
N VAL A 109 3.00 -14.16 -3.48
CA VAL A 109 4.16 -13.29 -3.70
C VAL A 109 5.44 -14.12 -3.79
N SER A 110 6.47 -13.55 -4.40
CA SER A 110 7.82 -14.12 -4.43
C SER A 110 8.68 -13.40 -3.38
N LEU A 111 9.35 -14.17 -2.53
CA LEU A 111 10.25 -13.68 -1.50
C LEU A 111 11.67 -13.62 -2.08
N GLU A 112 12.05 -12.45 -2.62
CA GLU A 112 13.34 -12.30 -3.33
C GLU A 112 14.55 -12.57 -2.41
N ALA A 113 14.51 -12.11 -1.16
CA ALA A 113 15.55 -12.36 -0.17
C ALA A 113 15.70 -13.85 0.22
N GLU A 114 14.66 -14.65 0.01
CA GLU A 114 14.62 -16.10 0.31
C GLU A 114 14.76 -16.94 -0.97
N GLY A 115 15.55 -16.46 -1.93
CA GLY A 115 15.83 -17.19 -3.18
C GLY A 115 14.63 -17.32 -4.12
N GLY A 116 13.65 -16.41 -4.04
CA GLY A 116 12.45 -16.43 -4.90
C GLY A 116 11.36 -17.40 -4.45
N LEU A 117 11.38 -17.80 -3.18
CA LEU A 117 10.35 -18.66 -2.59
C LEU A 117 8.95 -18.06 -2.78
N ARG A 118 7.96 -18.89 -3.11
CA ARG A 118 6.57 -18.44 -3.26
C ARG A 118 5.83 -18.58 -1.94
N ALA A 119 5.12 -17.53 -1.55
CA ALA A 119 4.34 -17.54 -0.32
C ALA A 119 3.00 -16.83 -0.50
N ARG A 120 1.98 -17.30 0.21
CA ARG A 120 0.64 -16.70 0.27
C ARG A 120 0.56 -15.75 1.46
N VAL A 121 0.13 -14.52 1.19
CA VAL A 121 -0.06 -13.49 2.21
C VAL A 121 -1.21 -13.85 3.15
N LEU A 122 -0.93 -13.82 4.46
CA LEU A 122 -1.91 -14.05 5.52
C LEU A 122 -2.34 -12.75 6.19
N GLY A 123 -1.42 -11.80 6.37
CA GLY A 123 -1.67 -10.54 7.06
C GLY A 123 -0.37 -9.95 7.63
N ILE A 124 -0.47 -9.24 8.74
CA ILE A 124 0.66 -8.69 9.51
C ILE A 124 0.69 -9.21 10.95
N THR A 125 1.84 -9.17 11.60
CA THR A 125 1.95 -9.41 13.05
C THR A 125 1.48 -8.18 13.81
N ARG A 126 0.87 -8.38 14.99
CA ARG A 126 0.31 -7.29 15.80
C ARG A 126 1.36 -6.54 16.62
N ASP A 127 2.44 -7.22 16.97
CA ASP A 127 3.54 -6.73 17.80
C ASP A 127 4.50 -5.81 17.03
N TRP A 128 4.95 -6.25 15.86
CA TRP A 128 6.00 -5.59 15.08
C TRP A 128 5.55 -5.15 13.68
N GLY A 129 4.29 -5.44 13.30
CA GLY A 129 3.79 -5.09 11.97
C GLY A 129 4.47 -5.85 10.83
N MET A 130 5.10 -6.99 11.09
CA MET A 130 5.80 -7.79 10.08
C MET A 130 4.80 -8.48 9.16
N LEU A 131 5.11 -8.62 7.86
CA LEU A 131 4.27 -9.36 6.94
C LEU A 131 4.29 -10.86 7.28
N ARG A 132 3.11 -11.45 7.49
CA ARG A 132 2.93 -12.87 7.71
C ARG A 132 2.54 -13.55 6.41
N VAL A 133 3.30 -14.56 6.03
CA VAL A 133 3.03 -15.36 4.82
C VAL A 133 3.19 -16.85 5.11
N GLU A 134 2.56 -17.68 4.29
CA GLU A 134 2.67 -19.14 4.32
C GLU A 134 3.28 -19.61 3.01
N GLU A 135 4.35 -20.40 3.07
CA GLU A 135 4.98 -20.96 1.88
C GLU A 135 3.98 -21.82 1.07
N VAL A 136 4.08 -21.69 -0.25
CA VAL A 136 3.34 -22.52 -1.19
C VAL A 136 4.28 -23.24 -2.14
N ASP A 137 3.93 -24.46 -2.51
CA ASP A 137 4.66 -25.24 -3.52
C ASP A 137 4.45 -24.69 -4.95
N ARG A 138 5.02 -25.39 -5.94
CA ARG A 138 4.92 -25.00 -7.36
C ARG A 138 3.47 -24.99 -7.85
N GLU A 139 2.64 -25.88 -7.29
CA GLU A 139 1.21 -26.01 -7.58
C GLU A 139 0.34 -25.02 -6.77
N GLY A 140 0.94 -24.21 -5.89
CA GLY A 140 0.25 -23.22 -5.06
C GLY A 140 -0.45 -23.80 -3.82
N ARG A 141 -0.13 -25.05 -3.46
CA ARG A 141 -0.61 -25.71 -2.24
C ARG A 141 0.24 -25.27 -1.04
N ARG A 142 -0.41 -25.14 0.10
CA ARG A 142 0.20 -24.71 1.36
C ARG A 142 1.15 -25.80 1.89
N THR A 143 2.37 -25.43 2.25
CA THR A 143 3.34 -26.34 2.88
C THR A 143 3.21 -26.36 4.40
N GLY A 144 2.51 -25.37 4.98
CA GLY A 144 2.40 -25.15 6.42
C GLY A 144 3.58 -24.39 7.04
N ARG A 145 4.64 -24.11 6.26
CA ARG A 145 5.78 -23.31 6.74
C ARG A 145 5.40 -21.82 6.73
N LEU A 146 5.49 -21.19 7.89
CA LEU A 146 5.18 -19.77 8.08
C LEU A 146 6.45 -18.92 8.06
N TRP A 147 6.33 -17.71 7.52
CA TRP A 147 7.37 -16.70 7.49
C TRP A 147 6.83 -15.37 8.01
N THR A 148 7.68 -14.63 8.71
CA THR A 148 7.45 -13.26 9.13
C THR A 148 8.55 -12.38 8.55
N LEU A 149 8.16 -11.40 7.75
CA LEU A 149 9.09 -10.62 6.94
C LEU A 149 9.02 -9.15 7.36
N GLN A 150 10.19 -8.56 7.59
CA GLN A 150 10.31 -7.12 7.74
C GLN A 150 10.25 -6.47 6.36
N SER A 151 9.68 -5.26 6.29
CA SER A 151 9.82 -4.41 5.10
C SER A 151 11.30 -4.05 4.94
N ASP A 152 11.90 -4.42 3.81
CA ASP A 152 13.25 -4.02 3.44
C ASP A 152 13.31 -2.64 2.78
N GLU A 153 12.22 -1.87 2.88
CA GLU A 153 12.03 -0.51 2.34
C GLU A 153 12.15 -0.42 0.81
N ASN A 154 12.44 -1.52 0.09
CA ASN A 154 12.77 -1.50 -1.33
C ASN A 154 12.17 -2.62 -2.21
N SER A 155 11.64 -3.73 -1.66
CA SER A 155 11.36 -4.92 -2.51
C SER A 155 9.92 -5.44 -2.45
N PHE A 156 9.05 -4.87 -1.61
CA PHE A 156 7.63 -5.23 -1.64
C PHE A 156 6.86 -4.48 -2.73
N ASP A 157 7.11 -4.85 -3.98
CA ASP A 157 6.28 -4.43 -5.11
C ASP A 157 5.02 -5.30 -5.19
N PHE A 158 4.08 -5.06 -4.25
CA PHE A 158 2.74 -5.67 -4.22
C PHE A 158 1.95 -5.48 -5.52
N TRP A 159 2.41 -4.63 -6.43
CA TRP A 159 1.70 -4.18 -7.61
C TRP A 159 2.38 -4.56 -8.93
N LYS A 160 3.40 -5.45 -8.91
CA LYS A 160 3.84 -6.20 -10.11
C LYS A 160 2.65 -7.01 -10.66
N GLY A 161 1.75 -6.35 -11.40
CA GLY A 161 0.50 -6.91 -11.93
C GLY A 161 -0.68 -5.93 -12.01
N LEU A 162 -0.59 -4.74 -11.39
CA LEU A 162 -1.68 -3.75 -11.45
C LEU A 162 -1.46 -2.63 -12.48
N SER A 163 -0.22 -2.44 -12.93
CA SER A 163 0.09 -1.57 -14.06
C SER A 163 -0.20 -2.34 -15.34
N THR A 164 -1.27 -1.99 -16.05
CA THR A 164 -1.60 -2.52 -17.39
C THR A 164 -0.65 -2.04 -18.49
N TYR A 165 0.58 -1.67 -18.13
CA TYR A 165 1.64 -1.34 -19.08
C TYR A 165 2.85 -2.23 -18.79
N PRO A 166 3.38 -2.97 -19.79
CA PRO A 166 4.65 -3.64 -19.63
C PRO A 166 5.72 -2.56 -19.44
N ALA A 167 6.24 -2.43 -18.22
CA ALA A 167 7.46 -1.66 -18.01
C ALA A 167 8.59 -2.39 -18.77
N PRO A 168 9.31 -1.72 -19.69
CA PRO A 168 10.40 -2.36 -20.40
C PRO A 168 11.47 -2.79 -19.39
N GLN A 169 11.88 -4.06 -19.48
CA GLN A 169 12.98 -4.61 -18.70
C GLN A 169 14.23 -3.75 -18.93
N ARG A 170 14.56 -2.87 -17.98
CA ARG A 170 15.88 -2.24 -17.94
C ARG A 170 16.87 -3.27 -17.40
N ARG A 171 17.65 -3.86 -18.31
CA ARG A 171 18.89 -4.57 -17.95
C ARG A 171 19.88 -3.52 -17.46
N TRP A 172 20.38 -3.69 -16.24
CA TRP A 172 21.58 -3.02 -15.79
C TRP A 172 22.80 -3.84 -16.24
N PRO A 173 23.83 -3.22 -16.85
CA PRO A 173 25.05 -3.93 -17.20
C PRO A 173 25.83 -4.29 -15.93
N SER A 174 26.28 -5.54 -15.86
CA SER A 174 27.27 -5.98 -14.88
C SER A 174 28.63 -5.37 -15.22
N THR A 175 29.13 -4.47 -14.40
CA THR A 175 30.55 -4.11 -14.43
C THR A 175 31.33 -5.24 -13.75
N HIS A 176 32.08 -6.01 -14.53
CA HIS A 176 33.18 -6.80 -14.00
C HIS A 176 34.28 -5.83 -13.54
N ASN A 177 34.79 -6.04 -12.34
CA ASN A 177 36.13 -5.59 -11.99
C ASN A 177 36.97 -6.84 -11.75
N ASN A 178 38.16 -6.83 -12.36
CA ASN A 178 39.30 -7.65 -11.95
C ASN A 178 39.64 -7.43 -10.47
#